data_AF-A0A086A097-F1
#
_entry.id   AF-A0A086A097-F1
#
_cell.length_a   1.000
_cell.length_b   1.000
_cell.length_c   1.000
_cell.angle_alpha   90.00
_cell.angle_beta   90.00
_cell.angle_gamma   90.00
#
_symmetry.space_group_name_H-M   'P 1'
#
loop_
_entity.id
_entity.type
_entity.pdbx_description
1 polymer ?
#
loop_
_entity_poly.entity_id
_entity_poly.type
_entity_poly.pdbx_seq_one_letter_code
_entity_poly.pdbx_strand_id
1 'polypeptide(L)'
;MFSCVDKHKKIILEKSLCLNNEDDAIKLAEKEWLQLYGESVYKKKPFKVQIKNDSIWIIKGTLQNDYDGGIPYIEINAKNCKVLNVYHGK
;
A
#
# COMPACT_ATOMS: atom_id res chain seq x y z
N MET A 1 2.86 23.94 42.86
CA MET A 1 4.08 24.73 42.58
C MET A 1 5.07 23.80 41.88
N PHE A 2 5.18 23.91 40.54
CA PHE A 2 6.05 23.17 39.59
C PHE A 2 5.97 21.62 39.64
N SER A 3 6.03 20.81 38.59
CA SER A 3 6.38 20.92 37.16
C SER A 3 5.76 19.66 36.51
N CYS A 4 4.90 19.79 35.49
CA CYS A 4 5.28 19.79 34.08
C CYS A 4 6.03 18.52 33.62
N VAL A 5 5.30 17.76 32.78
CA VAL A 5 5.79 17.11 31.55
C VAL A 5 6.76 15.94 31.71
N ASP A 6 6.31 14.74 32.09
CA ASP A 6 7.12 13.52 31.83
C ASP A 6 6.33 12.23 31.57
N LYS A 7 4.99 12.29 31.34
CA LYS A 7 4.24 11.16 30.75
C LYS A 7 4.02 11.29 29.24
N HIS A 8 4.14 12.51 28.72
CA HIS A 8 3.92 12.81 27.30
C HIS A 8 5.14 12.56 26.41
N LYS A 9 6.31 12.25 26.98
CA LYS A 9 7.55 12.03 26.21
C LYS A 9 7.85 10.57 25.88
N LYS A 10 6.93 9.64 26.21
CA LYS A 10 7.09 8.20 25.92
C LYS A 10 6.09 7.66 24.89
N ILE A 11 5.46 8.51 24.08
CA ILE A 11 4.68 8.07 22.90
C ILE A 11 4.81 9.13 21.78
N ILE A 12 5.97 9.76 21.68
CA ILE A 12 6.37 10.56 20.51
C ILE A 12 7.49 9.79 19.84
N LEU A 13 7.21 8.55 19.40
CA LEU A 13 8.03 7.82 18.42
C LEU A 13 7.34 6.57 17.85
N GLU A 14 6.02 6.41 17.98
CA GLU A 14 5.31 5.59 17.00
C GLU A 14 5.21 6.43 15.74
N LYS A 15 6.20 6.23 14.87
CA LYS A 15 6.28 6.80 13.53
C LYS A 15 4.91 6.67 12.87
N SER A 16 4.17 7.76 12.76
CA SER A 16 2.84 7.78 12.15
C SER A 16 2.98 7.33 10.69
N LEU A 17 2.83 6.04 10.45
CA LEU A 17 2.78 5.50 9.11
C LEU A 17 1.43 5.95 8.52
N CYS A 18 1.49 6.41 7.29
CA CYS A 18 0.32 6.78 6.51
C CYS A 18 -0.52 5.54 6.15
N LEU A 19 0.13 4.37 6.01
CA LEU A 19 -0.54 3.07 5.87
C LEU A 19 -0.20 2.19 7.07
N ASN A 20 -1.24 1.68 7.73
CA ASN A 20 -1.13 0.89 8.96
C ASN A 20 -1.71 -0.53 8.84
N ASN A 21 -2.44 -0.84 7.76
CA ASN A 21 -3.03 -2.16 7.51
C ASN A 21 -3.15 -2.45 5.99
N GLU A 22 -3.24 -3.74 5.65
CA GLU A 22 -3.32 -4.25 4.27
C GLU A 22 -4.53 -3.72 3.49
N ASP A 23 -5.68 -3.59 4.14
CA ASP A 23 -6.92 -3.14 3.48
C ASP A 23 -6.81 -1.71 2.97
N ASP A 24 -6.22 -0.80 3.75
CA ASP A 24 -6.04 0.60 3.35
C ASP A 24 -5.04 0.72 2.20
N ALA A 25 -3.98 -0.10 2.22
CA ALA A 25 -3.01 -0.15 1.12
C ALA A 25 -3.64 -0.69 -0.17
N ILE A 26 -4.49 -1.71 -0.05
CA ILE A 26 -5.26 -2.26 -1.17
C ILE A 26 -6.23 -1.21 -1.73
N LYS A 27 -6.98 -0.49 -0.88
CA LYS A 27 -7.90 0.57 -1.33
C LYS A 27 -7.18 1.69 -2.06
N LEU A 28 -6.01 2.10 -1.57
CA LEU A 28 -5.20 3.12 -2.23
C LEU A 28 -4.69 2.62 -3.58
N ALA A 29 -4.14 1.41 -3.64
CA ALA A 29 -3.71 0.77 -4.88
C ALA A 29 -4.86 0.63 -5.89
N GLU A 30 -6.03 0.17 -5.43
CA GLU A 30 -7.23 0.00 -6.24
C GLU A 30 -7.68 1.33 -6.85
N LYS A 31 -7.68 2.41 -6.07
CA LYS A 31 -8.03 3.75 -6.54
C LYS A 31 -7.07 4.26 -7.62
N GLU A 32 -5.77 4.06 -7.45
CA GLU A 32 -4.77 4.47 -8.44
C GLU A 32 -4.89 3.64 -9.73
N TRP A 33 -5.05 2.32 -9.62
CA TRP A 33 -5.23 1.46 -10.78
C TRP A 33 -6.56 1.67 -11.48
N LEU A 34 -7.65 1.96 -10.76
CA LEU A 34 -8.94 2.27 -11.37
C LEU A 34 -8.84 3.54 -12.25
N GLN A 35 -8.07 4.54 -11.82
CA GLN A 35 -7.82 5.74 -12.61
C GLN A 35 -6.98 5.46 -13.88
N LEU A 36 -6.01 4.55 -13.80
CA LEU A 36 -5.08 4.25 -14.90
C LEU A 36 -5.59 3.19 -15.88
N TYR A 37 -6.27 2.16 -15.39
CA TYR A 37 -6.62 0.94 -16.13
C TYR A 37 -8.13 0.66 -16.17
N GLY A 38 -8.94 1.46 -15.46
CA GLY A 38 -10.38 1.27 -15.35
C GLY A 38 -10.77 -0.01 -14.60
N GLU A 39 -12.03 -0.40 -14.74
CA GLU A 39 -12.63 -1.55 -14.03
C GLU A 39 -12.00 -2.90 -14.37
N SER A 40 -11.18 -2.96 -15.42
CA SER A 40 -10.45 -4.17 -15.81
C SER A 40 -9.55 -4.71 -14.68
N VAL A 41 -9.11 -3.84 -13.76
CA VAL A 41 -8.31 -4.19 -12.58
C VAL A 41 -9.03 -5.20 -11.68
N TYR A 42 -10.36 -5.21 -11.65
CA TYR A 42 -11.13 -6.11 -10.80
C TYR A 42 -11.03 -7.57 -11.21
N LYS A 43 -10.71 -7.84 -12.48
CA LYS A 43 -10.44 -9.20 -12.98
C LYS A 43 -9.13 -9.77 -12.43
N LYS A 44 -8.29 -8.93 -11.83
CA LYS A 44 -6.97 -9.29 -11.28
C LYS A 44 -7.00 -9.46 -9.76
N LYS A 45 -8.19 -9.52 -9.15
CA LYS A 45 -8.37 -9.90 -7.75
C LYS A 45 -8.14 -11.42 -7.56
N PRO A 46 -7.76 -11.88 -6.35
CA PRO A 46 -7.48 -11.07 -5.16
C PRO A 46 -6.15 -10.32 -5.27
N PHE A 47 -6.09 -9.13 -4.67
CA PHE A 47 -4.86 -8.38 -4.52
C PHE A 47 -4.04 -8.93 -3.35
N LYS A 48 -2.72 -9.01 -3.53
CA LYS A 48 -1.79 -9.51 -2.52
C LYS A 48 -0.85 -8.38 -2.09
N VAL A 49 -0.67 -8.25 -0.78
CA VAL A 49 0.25 -7.29 -0.18
C VAL A 49 1.54 -8.00 0.23
N GLN A 50 2.68 -7.35 0.01
CA GLN A 50 3.99 -7.77 0.50
C GLN A 50 4.72 -6.55 1.05
N ILE A 51 5.34 -6.68 2.22
CA ILE A 51 6.09 -5.58 2.84
C ILE A 51 7.58 -5.82 2.62
N LYS A 52 8.27 -4.80 2.09
CA LYS A 52 9.71 -4.78 1.84
C LYS A 52 10.35 -3.65 2.64
N ASN A 53 11.51 -3.91 3.24
CA ASN A 53 12.30 -2.92 3.98
C ASN A 53 11.47 -2.13 5.01
N ASP A 54 10.57 -2.84 5.71
CA ASP A 54 9.66 -2.36 6.78
C ASP A 54 8.72 -1.20 6.41
N SER A 55 8.72 -0.74 5.16
CA SER A 55 8.03 0.50 4.79
C SER A 55 7.66 0.66 3.32
N ILE A 56 8.10 -0.25 2.46
CA ILE A 56 7.63 -0.30 1.07
C ILE A 56 6.57 -1.39 0.99
N TRP A 57 5.35 -0.98 0.69
CA TRP A 57 4.22 -1.86 0.55
C TRP A 57 4.00 -2.12 -0.92
N ILE A 58 4.08 -3.39 -1.28
CA ILE A 58 3.97 -3.87 -2.63
C ILE A 58 2.61 -4.52 -2.76
N ILE A 59 1.75 -3.96 -3.62
CA ILE A 59 0.43 -4.52 -3.91
C ILE A 59 0.46 -5.02 -5.35
N LYS A 60 0.02 -6.26 -5.54
CA LYS A 60 -0.06 -6.88 -6.87
C LYS A 60 -1.36 -7.62 -7.09
N GLY A 61 -1.80 -7.62 -8.34
CA GLY A 61 -2.87 -8.51 -8.81
C GLY A 61 -2.46 -9.98 -8.80
N THR A 62 -3.46 -10.83 -9.03
CA THR A 62 -3.28 -12.25 -9.28
C THR A 62 -3.71 -12.55 -10.71
N LEU A 63 -2.93 -13.36 -11.41
CA LEU A 63 -3.32 -13.95 -12.70
C LEU A 63 -3.97 -15.30 -12.41
N GLN A 64 -5.20 -15.49 -12.87
CA GLN A 64 -5.81 -16.82 -12.84
C GLN A 64 -5.19 -17.68 -13.96
N ASN A 65 -5.08 -18.99 -13.74
CA ASN A 65 -4.31 -19.91 -14.59
C ASN A 65 -4.70 -19.91 -16.08
N ASP A 66 -5.88 -19.38 -16.43
CA ASP A 66 -6.43 -19.39 -17.79
C ASP A 66 -6.44 -18.00 -18.47
N TYR A 67 -5.75 -17.01 -17.90
CA TYR A 67 -5.68 -15.66 -18.46
C TYR A 67 -4.29 -15.34 -18.99
N ASP A 68 -4.21 -15.07 -20.29
CA ASP A 68 -3.03 -14.46 -20.89
C ASP A 68 -2.90 -12.98 -20.49
N GLY A 69 -1.66 -12.55 -20.27
CA GLY A 69 -1.28 -11.17 -20.03
C GLY A 69 -0.90 -10.87 -18.59
N GLY A 70 -0.81 -9.57 -18.31
CA GLY A 70 -0.15 -9.10 -17.10
C GLY A 70 -1.01 -8.92 -15.85
N ILE A 71 -0.37 -8.57 -14.75
CA ILE A 71 -0.98 -8.14 -13.48
C ILE A 71 -0.58 -6.70 -13.12
N PRO A 72 -1.50 -5.93 -12.52
CA PRO A 72 -1.16 -4.62 -11.99
C PRO A 72 -0.22 -4.76 -10.79
N TYR A 73 0.74 -3.86 -10.70
CA TYR A 73 1.74 -3.79 -9.64
C TYR A 73 1.92 -2.34 -9.19
N ILE A 74 2.04 -2.13 -7.88
CA ILE A 74 2.29 -0.82 -7.28
C ILE A 74 3.16 -0.97 -6.03
N GLU A 75 4.07 -0.02 -5.85
CA GLU A 75 4.86 0.15 -4.64
C GLU A 75 4.49 1.47 -3.97
N ILE A 76 4.19 1.43 -2.69
CA ILE A 76 3.79 2.60 -1.90
C ILE A 76 4.70 2.68 -0.67
N ASN A 77 5.24 3.87 -0.41
CA ASN A 77 5.95 4.12 0.83
C ASN A 77 4.94 4.37 1.96
N ALA A 78 4.78 3.42 2.87
CA ALA A 78 3.83 3.49 3.98
C ALA A 78 4.11 4.62 4.97
N LYS A 79 5.32 5.21 4.98
CA LYS A 79 5.64 6.36 5.85
C LYS A 79 5.01 7.66 5.39
N ASN A 80 4.73 7.80 4.09
CA ASN A 80 4.26 9.07 3.53
C ASN A 80 3.21 8.92 2.40
N CYS A 81 2.69 7.70 2.19
CA CYS A 81 1.75 7.35 1.11
C CYS A 81 2.19 7.74 -0.30
N LYS A 82 3.49 7.98 -0.53
CA LYS A 82 3.97 8.25 -1.88
C LYS A 82 4.02 6.96 -2.67
N VAL A 83 3.35 6.96 -3.82
CA VAL A 83 3.51 5.94 -4.85
C VAL A 83 4.93 6.05 -5.38
N LEU A 84 5.69 4.95 -5.28
CA LEU A 84 7.08 4.87 -5.73
C LEU A 84 7.14 4.36 -7.18
N ASN A 85 6.32 3.35 -7.49
CA ASN A 85 6.29 2.71 -8.80
C ASN A 85 4.87 2.20 -9.09
N VAL A 86 4.45 2.30 -10.35
CA VAL A 86 3.25 1.64 -10.88
C VAL A 86 3.59 1.07 -12.24
N TYR A 87 3.27 -0.20 -12.46
CA TYR A 87 3.37 -0.81 -13.78
C TYR A 87 2.43 -1.99 -13.92
N HIS A 88 2.31 -2.49 -15.15
CA HIS A 88 1.57 -3.69 -15.47
C HIS A 88 2.56 -4.76 -15.92
N GLY A 89 2.86 -5.72 -15.04
CA GLY A 89 3.85 -6.76 -15.29
C GLY A 89 3.27 -7.82 -16.22
N LYS A 90 3.97 -8.19 -17.30
CA LYS A 90 3.54 -9.25 -18.23
C LYS A 90 3.65 -10.64 -17.63
#